data_AF-A0A3C1CCL8-F1
#
_entry.id   AF-A0A3C1CCL8-F1
#
_cell.length_a   1.000
_cell.length_b   1.000
_cell.length_c   1.000
_cell.angle_alpha   90.00
_cell.angle_beta   90.00
_cell.angle_gamma   90.00
#
_symmetry.space_group_name_H-M   'P 1'
#
loop_
_entity.id
_entity.type
_entity.pdbx_description
1 polymer ?
#
loop_
_entity_poly.entity_id
_entity_poly.type
_entity_poly.pdbx_seq_one_letter_code
_entity_poly.pdbx_strand_id
1 'polypeptide(L)' 'MSKKGWLYTAFFVSLALVFYAVLVYTIPGFTKRGVAPISFVRPFKFINQDGQPVTQENVKGKVFVAAYFFTTCKGICP' A
#
# COMPACT_ATOMS: atom_id res chain seq x y z
N MET A 1 -19.48 -24.41 30.09
CA MET A 1 -20.11 -23.77 28.92
C MET A 1 -21.43 -24.47 28.62
N SER A 2 -22.51 -23.72 28.39
CA SER A 2 -23.82 -24.31 28.06
C SER A 2 -23.79 -24.93 26.66
N LYS A 3 -24.45 -26.09 26.46
CA LYS A 3 -24.58 -26.75 25.15
C LYS A 3 -25.11 -25.82 24.06
N LYS A 4 -26.00 -24.88 24.44
CA LYS A 4 -26.54 -23.84 23.55
C LYS A 4 -25.48 -22.82 23.14
N GLY A 5 -24.60 -22.44 24.07
CA GLY A 5 -23.51 -21.51 23.81
C GLY A 5 -22.52 -22.05 22.78
N TRP A 6 -22.14 -23.32 22.89
CA TRP A 6 -21.26 -23.96 21.91
C TRP A 6 -21.92 -24.05 20.52
N LEU A 7 -23.22 -24.34 20.48
CA LEU A 7 -24.02 -24.36 19.24
C LEU A 7 -24.03 -22.99 18.55
N TYR A 8 -24.28 -21.91 19.30
CA TYR A 8 -24.24 -20.55 18.74
C TYR A 8 -22.85 -20.14 18.30
N THR A 9 -21.80 -20.46 19.08
CA THR A 9 -20.42 -20.17 18.67
C THR A 9 -20.07 -20.89 17.37
N ALA A 10 -20.41 -22.16 17.24
CA ALA A 10 -20.17 -22.91 16.00
C ALA A 10 -20.91 -22.31 14.79
N PHE A 11 -22.17 -21.89 14.98
CA PHE A 11 -22.95 -21.23 13.94
C PHE A 11 -22.33 -19.91 13.46
N PHE A 12 -21.93 -19.02 14.39
CA PHE A 12 -21.33 -17.74 14.01
C PHE A 12 -19.95 -17.90 13.38
N VAL A 13 -19.16 -18.87 13.84
CA VAL A 13 -17.85 -19.17 13.22
C VAL A 13 -18.04 -19.72 11.81
N SER A 14 -18.97 -20.64 11.59
CA SER A 14 -19.22 -21.15 10.24
C SER A 14 -19.73 -20.06 9.31
N LEU A 15 -20.65 -19.21 9.79
CA LEU A 15 -21.16 -18.06 9.05
C LEU A 15 -20.04 -17.09 8.65
N ALA A 16 -19.13 -16.76 9.58
CA ALA A 16 -18.00 -15.89 9.31
C ALA A 16 -17.01 -16.50 8.30
N LEU A 17 -16.75 -17.80 8.39
CA LEU A 17 -15.88 -18.52 7.45
C LEU A 17 -16.48 -18.55 6.04
N VAL A 18 -17.77 -18.86 5.92
CA VAL A 18 -18.48 -18.85 4.64
C VAL A 18 -18.49 -17.44 4.05
N PHE A 19 -18.80 -16.42 4.84
CA PHE A 19 -18.77 -15.03 4.40
C PHE A 19 -17.37 -14.63 3.89
N TYR A 20 -16.32 -14.94 4.65
CA TYR A 20 -14.95 -14.67 4.22
C TYR A 20 -14.59 -15.40 2.92
N ALA A 21 -14.97 -16.67 2.78
CA ALA A 21 -14.74 -17.44 1.56
C ALA A 21 -15.46 -16.82 0.34
N VAL A 22 -16.70 -16.35 0.53
CA VAL A 22 -17.46 -15.64 -0.52
C VAL A 22 -16.75 -14.34 -0.92
N LEU A 23 -16.23 -13.56 0.04
CA LEU A 23 -15.49 -12.34 -0.27
C LEU A 23 -14.22 -12.62 -1.09
N VAL A 24 -13.47 -13.65 -0.72
CA VAL A 24 -12.26 -14.06 -1.45
C VAL A 24 -12.58 -14.55 -2.86
N TYR A 25 -13.70 -15.26 -3.05
CA TYR A 25 -14.09 -15.79 -4.35
C TYR A 25 -14.67 -14.72 -5.31
N THR A 26 -15.42 -13.76 -4.76
CA THR A 26 -16.15 -12.78 -5.58
C THR A 26 -15.37 -11.49 -5.85
N ILE A 27 -14.45 -11.09 -4.95
CA ILE A 27 -13.73 -9.82 -5.07
C ILE A 27 -12.27 -10.09 -5.49
N PRO A 28 -11.89 -9.79 -6.75
CA PRO A 28 -10.53 -9.99 -7.22
C PRO A 28 -9.56 -9.09 -6.45
N GLY A 29 -8.57 -9.69 -5.79
CA GLY A 29 -7.57 -8.97 -5.02
C GLY A 29 -7.94 -8.67 -3.57
N PHE A 30 -9.05 -9.21 -3.04
CA PHE A 30 -9.46 -9.02 -1.64
C PHE A 30 -8.36 -9.36 -0.62
N THR A 31 -7.57 -10.40 -0.89
CA THR A 31 -6.47 -10.84 -0.02
C THR A 31 -5.12 -10.18 -0.35
N LYS A 32 -5.03 -9.40 -1.44
CA LYS A 32 -3.78 -8.76 -1.85
C LYS A 32 -3.57 -7.49 -1.02
N ARG A 33 -2.42 -7.42 -0.34
CA ARG A 33 -1.97 -6.21 0.36
C ARG A 33 -1.04 -5.43 -0.56
N GLY A 34 -1.34 -4.16 -0.77
CA GLY A 34 -0.50 -3.24 -1.54
C GLY A 34 -1.24 -2.63 -2.74
N VAL A 35 -0.89 -1.38 -3.04
CA VAL A 35 -1.40 -0.67 -4.22
C VAL A 35 -0.58 -1.14 -5.42
N ALA A 36 -1.25 -1.57 -6.49
CA ALA A 36 -0.55 -1.89 -7.74
C ALA A 36 0.18 -0.64 -8.25
N PRO A 37 1.46 -0.73 -8.65
CA PRO A 37 2.17 0.42 -9.23
C PRO A 37 1.40 0.95 -10.44
N ILE A 38 0.98 2.20 -10.38
CA ILE A 38 0.21 2.85 -11.46
C ILE A 38 1.15 3.21 -12.63
N SER A 39 2.44 3.38 -12.36
CA SER A 39 3.46 3.72 -13.35
C SER A 39 4.87 3.36 -12.84
N PHE A 40 5.86 3.49 -13.71
CA PHE A 40 7.28 3.36 -13.40
C PHE A 40 7.99 4.72 -13.55
N VAL A 41 8.99 4.95 -12.70
CA VAL A 41 9.85 6.13 -12.79
C VAL A 41 10.85 5.94 -13.92
N ARG A 42 10.91 6.88 -14.86
CA ARG A 42 11.90 6.85 -15.96
C ARG A 42 13.32 7.12 -15.45
N PRO A 43 14.37 6.66 -16.15
CA PRO A 43 15.75 7.02 -15.83
C PRO A 43 15.92 8.52 -15.61
N PHE A 44 16.65 8.89 -14.56
CA PHE A 44 16.84 10.28 -14.18
C PHE A 44 18.29 10.54 -13.79
N LYS A 45 18.69 11.81 -13.91
CA LYS A 45 19.97 12.30 -13.43
C LYS A 45 19.75 13.70 -12.89
N PHE A 46 19.85 13.83 -11.57
CA PHE A 46 19.72 15.09 -10.85
C PHE A 46 21.02 15.41 -10.10
N ILE A 47 21.11 16.62 -9.57
CA ILE A 47 22.16 17.07 -8.67
C ILE A 47 21.53 17.30 -7.29
N ASN A 48 22.13 16.76 -6.24
CA ASN A 48 21.65 16.97 -4.87
C ASN A 48 22.19 18.29 -4.29
N GLN A 49 21.85 18.56 -3.03
CA GLN A 49 22.21 19.79 -2.32
C GLN A 49 23.73 19.95 -2.12
N ASP A 50 24.47 18.84 -2.16
CA ASP A 50 25.93 18.80 -2.01
C ASP A 50 26.66 18.88 -3.36
N GLY A 51 25.93 19.11 -4.47
CA GLY A 51 26.50 19.16 -5.81
C GLY A 51 26.81 17.78 -6.41
N GLN A 52 26.37 16.69 -5.78
CA GLN A 52 26.65 15.33 -6.22
C GLN A 52 25.58 14.80 -7.18
N PRO A 53 25.96 14.01 -8.20
CA PRO A 53 25.00 13.40 -9.11
C PRO A 53 24.21 12.28 -8.43
N VAL A 54 22.88 12.29 -8.61
CA VAL A 54 21.95 11.26 -8.13
C VAL A 54 21.12 10.70 -9.29
N THR A 55 20.99 9.38 -9.33
CA THR A 55 20.32 8.60 -10.37
C THR A 55 19.44 7.52 -9.76
N GLN A 56 18.68 6.79 -10.59
CA GLN A 56 17.87 5.66 -10.15
C GLN A 56 18.70 4.54 -9.47
N GLU A 57 19.99 4.40 -9.80
CA GLU A 57 20.85 3.39 -9.18
C GLU A 57 21.10 3.68 -7.69
N ASN A 58 21.10 4.95 -7.27
CA ASN A 58 21.32 5.34 -5.87
C ASN A 58 20.18 4.89 -4.94
N VAL A 59 18.96 4.73 -5.49
CA VAL A 59 17.73 4.38 -4.76
C VAL A 59 17.24 2.95 -5.08
N LYS A 60 17.94 2.23 -5.96
CA LYS A 60 17.56 0.88 -6.39
C LYS A 60 17.45 -0.08 -5.22
N GLY A 61 16.36 -0.83 -5.18
CA GLY A 61 16.08 -1.80 -4.11
C GLY A 61 15.68 -1.18 -2.76
N LYS A 62 15.53 0.14 -2.68
CA LYS A 62 15.09 0.85 -1.47
C LYS A 62 13.67 1.38 -1.66
N VAL A 63 12.91 1.47 -0.56
CA VAL A 63 11.68 2.26 -0.54
C VAL A 63 12.09 3.73 -0.55
N PHE A 64 11.77 4.43 -1.64
CA PHE A 64 12.14 5.83 -1.84
C PHE A 64 10.88 6.69 -1.97
N VAL A 65 10.83 7.78 -1.21
CA VAL A 65 9.75 8.77 -1.26
C VAL A 65 10.28 10.04 -1.90
N ALA A 66 9.63 10.48 -2.98
CA ALA A 66 9.93 11.74 -3.64
C ALA A 66 8.83 12.76 -3.31
N ALA A 67 9.25 13.97 -2.91
CA ALA A 67 8.36 15.11 -2.71
C ALA A 67 8.77 16.23 -3.68
N TYR A 68 7.79 16.92 -4.23
CA TYR A 68 7.99 18.04 -5.15
C TYR A 68 7.45 19.32 -4.50
N PHE A 69 8.27 20.36 -4.49
CA PHE A 69 7.90 21.67 -3.97
C PHE A 69 8.43 22.76 -4.91
N PHE A 70 7.80 23.92 -4.86
CA PHE A 70 8.23 25.08 -5.64
C PHE A 70 9.25 25.90 -4.85
N THR A 71 10.31 26.35 -5.50
CA THR A 71 11.34 27.23 -4.88
C THR A 71 10.87 28.67 -4.73
N THR A 72 9.83 29.07 -5.47
CA THR A 72 9.26 30.41 -5.43
C THR A 72 7.78 30.29 -5.16
N CYS A 73 7.37 30.62 -3.94
CA CYS A 73 5.97 30.62 -3.57
C CYS A 73 5.40 32.04 -3.71
N LYS A 74 4.29 32.17 -4.43
CA LYS A 74 3.49 33.42 -4.42
C LYS A 74 2.58 33.52 -3.17
N GLY A 75 2.65 32.55 -2.25
CA GLY A 75 1.85 32.41 -1.02
C GLY A 75 2.52 31.43 -0.04
N ILE A 76 1.81 30.89 0.96
CA ILE A 76 2.37 29.88 1.89
C ILE A 76 2.70 28.60 1.11
N CYS A 77 3.95 28.13 1.20
CA CYS A 77 4.38 26.87 0.60
C CYS A 77 3.84 25.69 1.44
N PRO A 78 3.09 24.73 0.86
CA PRO A 78 2.77 23.47 1.53
C PRO A 78 3.98 22.52 1.58
#